data_AF-A0A6N9PD40-F1
#
_entry.id   AF-A0A6N9PD40-F1
#
_cell.length_a   1.000
_cell.length_b   1.000
_cell.length_c   1.000
_cell.angle_alpha   90.00
_cell.angle_beta   90.00
_cell.angle_gamma   90.00
#
_symmetry.space_group_name_H-M   'P 1'
#
loop_
_entity.id
_entity.type
_entity.pdbx_description
1 polymer ?
#
loop_
_entity_poly.entity_id
_entity_poly.type
_entity_poly.pdbx_seq_one_letter_code
_entity_poly.pdbx_strand_id
1 'polypeptide(L)'
;MDFAFADTMEADRQDRACSLLISLSLLADTAKRRDACNGNSHVRLLYQRELHYHYERAIFDALRLLGVSIGNTEIASGTNVDRICDQGHQALMEILEKYEDYFDKEAE
;
A
#
# COMPACT_ATOMS: atom_id res chain seq x y z
N MET A 1 13.17 23.01 -7.00
CA MET A 1 13.94 21.88 -6.44
C MET A 1 13.40 20.66 -7.16
N ASP A 2 14.17 20.08 -8.08
CA ASP A 2 13.78 18.84 -8.75
C ASP A 2 13.96 17.71 -7.75
N PHE A 3 12.87 17.22 -7.17
CA PHE A 3 12.84 16.05 -6.30
C PHE A 3 12.79 14.75 -7.14
N ALA A 4 13.57 14.69 -8.22
CA ALA A 4 13.70 13.46 -8.98
C ALA A 4 14.73 12.58 -8.27
N PHE A 5 14.30 11.44 -7.73
CA PHE A 5 15.24 10.41 -7.32
C PHE A 5 16.04 9.94 -8.54
N ALA A 6 17.33 9.62 -8.35
CA ALA A 6 18.17 9.09 -9.41
C ALA A 6 17.59 7.77 -9.95
N ASP A 7 17.74 7.45 -11.24
CA ASP A 7 17.19 6.22 -11.82
C ASP A 7 18.01 4.98 -11.40
N THR A 8 17.84 4.55 -10.15
CA THR A 8 18.56 3.44 -9.51
C THR A 8 17.59 2.56 -8.74
N MET A 9 17.92 1.28 -8.54
CA MET A 9 17.09 0.38 -7.74
C MET A 9 16.86 0.89 -6.31
N GLU A 10 17.86 1.55 -5.73
CA GLU A 10 17.78 2.10 -4.37
C GLU A 10 16.80 3.28 -4.30
N ALA A 11 16.82 4.14 -5.32
CA ALA A 11 15.85 5.22 -5.47
C ALA A 11 14.42 4.71 -5.67
N ASP A 12 14.21 3.67 -6.48
CA ASP A 12 12.88 3.06 -6.67
C ASP A 12 12.35 2.46 -5.35
N ARG A 13 13.22 1.87 -4.53
CA ARG A 13 12.86 1.43 -3.17
C ARG A 13 12.51 2.62 -2.26
N GLN A 14 13.31 3.68 -2.29
CA GLN A 14 13.07 4.89 -1.48
C GLN A 14 11.76 5.58 -1.85
N ASP A 15 11.47 5.72 -3.15
CA ASP A 15 10.22 6.30 -3.63
C ASP A 15 9.01 5.51 -3.13
N ARG A 16 9.03 4.19 -3.26
CA ARG A 16 7.95 3.30 -2.77
C ARG A 16 7.81 3.35 -1.25
N ALA A 17 8.91 3.38 -0.50
CA ALA A 17 8.89 3.52 0.95
C ALA A 17 8.30 4.87 1.39
N CYS A 18 8.68 5.95 0.72
CA CYS A 18 8.09 7.26 0.94
C CYS A 18 6.60 7.29 0.59
N SER A 19 6.18 6.66 -0.51
CA SER A 19 4.77 6.56 -0.93
C SER A 19 3.94 5.82 0.13
N LEU A 20 4.45 4.71 0.67
CA LEU A 20 3.82 3.97 1.77
C LEU A 20 3.67 4.86 3.03
N LEU A 21 4.73 5.54 3.44
CA LEU A 21 4.71 6.42 4.62
C LEU A 21 3.73 7.58 4.46
N ILE A 22 3.67 8.18 3.26
CA ILE A 22 2.71 9.24 2.94
C ILE A 22 1.28 8.71 3.04
N SER A 23 1.00 7.56 2.42
CA SER A 23 -0.33 6.95 2.44
C SER A 23 -0.79 6.60 3.85
N LEU A 24 0.08 6.03 4.69
CA LEU A 24 -0.22 5.75 6.09
C LEU A 24 -0.43 7.04 6.91
N SER A 25 0.36 8.08 6.65
CA SER A 25 0.23 9.37 7.33
C SER A 25 -1.10 10.05 6.99
N LEU A 26 -1.46 10.04 5.71
CA LEU A 26 -2.74 10.56 5.23
C LEU A 26 -3.91 9.74 5.77
N LEU A 27 -3.82 8.41 5.75
CA LEU A 27 -4.82 7.52 6.36
C LEU A 27 -5.08 7.89 7.83
N ALA A 28 -4.03 8.09 8.62
CA ALA A 28 -4.13 8.47 10.01
C ALA A 28 -4.73 9.88 10.21
N ASP A 29 -4.36 10.85 9.36
CA ASP A 29 -4.92 12.20 9.40
C ASP A 29 -6.41 12.21 9.01
N THR A 30 -6.77 11.52 7.92
CA THR A 30 -8.15 11.37 7.45
C THR A 30 -9.02 10.69 8.52
N ALA A 31 -8.50 9.67 9.23
CA ALA A 31 -9.21 9.03 10.34
C ALA A 31 -9.56 10.03 11.44
N LYS A 32 -8.58 10.82 11.88
CA LYS A 32 -8.77 11.86 12.90
C LYS A 32 -9.81 12.91 12.46
N ARG A 33 -9.73 13.37 11.20
CA ARG A 33 -10.67 14.35 10.65
C ARG A 33 -12.09 13.80 10.54
N ARG A 34 -12.24 12.53 10.13
CA ARG A 34 -13.53 11.83 10.10
C ARG A 34 -14.17 11.80 11.49
N ASP A 35 -13.40 11.44 12.51
CA ASP A 35 -13.92 11.28 13.87
C ASP A 35 -14.28 12.64 14.50
N ALA A 36 -13.60 13.72 14.09
CA ALA A 36 -13.95 15.09 14.46
C ALA A 36 -15.20 15.64 13.74
N CYS A 37 -15.73 14.97 12.71
CA CYS A 37 -16.92 15.41 11.98
C CYS A 37 -18.21 15.11 12.74
N ASN A 38 -18.56 16.01 13.65
CA ASN A 38 -19.86 15.96 14.33
C ASN A 38 -20.98 16.47 13.41
N GLY A 39 -21.94 15.58 13.10
CA GLY A 39 -23.24 15.95 12.51
C GLY A 39 -23.31 16.16 10.99
N ASN A 40 -22.18 16.23 10.27
CA ASN A 40 -22.19 16.35 8.81
C ASN A 40 -21.95 15.00 8.12
N SER A 41 -23.05 14.33 7.73
CA SER A 41 -23.02 13.02 7.09
C SER A 41 -22.28 13.01 5.75
N HIS A 42 -22.34 14.10 4.98
CA HIS A 42 -21.67 14.20 3.68
C HIS A 42 -20.16 14.29 3.82
N VAL A 43 -19.69 15.12 4.75
CA VAL A 43 -18.25 15.24 5.05
C VAL A 43 -17.70 13.94 5.63
N ARG A 44 -18.47 13.26 6.49
CA ARG A 44 -18.09 11.94 7.00
C ARG A 44 -17.97 10.89 5.90
N LEU A 45 -18.89 10.88 4.92
CA LEU A 45 -18.81 9.99 3.75
C LEU A 45 -17.59 10.30 2.88
N LEU A 46 -17.25 11.58 2.69
CA LEU A 46 -16.05 11.97 1.95
C LEU A 46 -14.80 11.43 2.64
N TYR A 47 -14.65 11.62 3.95
CA TYR A 47 -13.52 11.07 4.69
C TYR A 47 -13.50 9.54 4.73
N GLN A 48 -14.66 8.88 4.67
CA GLN A 48 -14.70 7.42 4.55
C GLN A 48 -14.16 6.93 3.20
N ARG A 49 -14.47 7.63 2.10
CA ARG A 49 -13.90 7.32 0.78
C ARG A 49 -12.40 7.60 0.72
N GLU A 50 -11.98 8.72 1.31
CA GLU A 50 -10.57 9.09 1.37
C GLU A 50 -9.75 8.09 2.22
N LEU A 51 -10.32 7.61 3.33
CA LEU A 51 -9.72 6.54 4.13
C LEU A 51 -9.52 5.26 3.31
N HIS A 52 -10.55 4.85 2.57
CA HIS A 52 -10.45 3.66 1.73
C HIS A 52 -9.38 3.80 0.65
N TYR A 53 -9.33 4.95 -0.01
CA TYR A 53 -8.30 5.27 -1.00
C TYR A 53 -6.88 5.19 -0.43
N HIS A 54 -6.61 5.84 0.72
CA HIS A 54 -5.27 5.80 1.32
C HIS A 54 -4.89 4.41 1.83
N TYR A 55 -5.88 3.61 2.24
CA TYR A 55 -5.68 2.22 2.65
C TYR A 55 -5.32 1.33 1.46
N GLU A 56 -6.07 1.40 0.36
CA GLU A 56 -5.74 0.71 -0.89
C GLU A 56 -4.34 1.09 -1.38
N ARG A 57 -4.01 2.39 -1.33
CA ARG A 57 -2.70 2.89 -1.73
C ARG A 57 -1.58 2.35 -0.84
N ALA A 58 -1.77 2.31 0.47
CA ALA A 58 -0.80 1.75 1.40
C ALA A 58 -0.57 0.25 1.14
N ILE A 59 -1.63 -0.53 0.87
CA ILE A 59 -1.49 -1.95 0.50
C ILE A 59 -0.71 -2.09 -0.81
N PHE A 60 -1.07 -1.31 -1.83
CA PHE A 60 -0.39 -1.36 -3.12
C PHE A 60 1.10 -1.04 -2.99
N ASP A 61 1.47 0.04 -2.28
CA ASP A 61 2.87 0.43 -2.10
C ASP A 61 3.65 -0.61 -1.25
N ALA A 62 3.00 -1.24 -0.27
CA ALA A 62 3.58 -2.35 0.49
C ALA A 62 3.84 -3.58 -0.39
N LEU A 63 2.88 -3.97 -1.23
CA LEU A 63 3.06 -5.07 -2.20
C LEU A 63 4.14 -4.72 -3.23
N ARG A 64 4.25 -3.46 -3.66
CA ARG A 64 5.32 -3.01 -4.56
C ARG A 64 6.69 -3.10 -3.93
N LEU A 65 6.83 -2.80 -2.64
CA LEU A 65 8.07 -2.99 -1.91
C LEU A 65 8.41 -4.47 -1.80
N LEU A 66 7.44 -5.29 -1.40
CA LEU A 66 7.60 -6.74 -1.31
C LEU A 66 8.02 -7.34 -2.65
N GLY A 67 7.37 -6.93 -3.74
CA GLY A 67 7.66 -7.38 -5.09
C GLY A 67 9.08 -7.05 -5.57
N VAL A 68 9.64 -5.92 -5.14
CA VAL A 68 11.06 -5.60 -5.39
C VAL A 68 11.97 -6.52 -4.60
N SER A 69 11.64 -6.81 -3.35
CA SER A 69 12.45 -7.70 -2.50
C SER A 69 12.48 -9.14 -2.99
N ILE A 70 11.36 -9.66 -3.50
CA ILE A 70 11.26 -11.05 -3.99
C ILE A 70 11.49 -11.18 -5.51
N GLY A 71 11.80 -10.09 -6.20
CA GLY A 71 11.99 -10.08 -7.65
C GLY A 71 10.73 -10.43 -8.46
N ASN A 72 9.53 -10.15 -7.93
CA ASN A 72 8.26 -10.35 -8.61
C ASN A 72 7.35 -9.13 -8.47
N THR A 73 7.21 -8.35 -9.53
CA THR A 73 6.36 -7.14 -9.51
C THR A 73 4.86 -7.43 -9.64
N GLU A 74 4.48 -8.65 -10.05
CA GLU A 74 3.07 -9.03 -10.26
C GLU A 74 2.30 -9.19 -8.94
N ILE A 75 3.02 -9.38 -7.83
CA ILE A 75 2.40 -9.43 -6.49
C ILE A 75 1.61 -8.14 -6.20
N ALA A 76 2.04 -6.99 -6.74
CA ALA A 76 1.36 -5.70 -6.64
C ALA A 76 0.32 -5.49 -7.75
N SER A 77 -0.59 -6.44 -7.93
CA SER A 77 -1.70 -6.33 -8.89
C SER A 77 -2.96 -5.76 -8.25
N GLY A 78 -3.82 -5.11 -9.06
CA GLY A 78 -5.12 -4.63 -8.60
C GLY A 78 -5.97 -5.75 -7.97
N THR A 79 -5.97 -6.94 -8.57
CA THR A 79 -6.64 -8.12 -8.00
C THR A 79 -6.15 -8.46 -6.59
N ASN A 80 -4.84 -8.43 -6.35
CA ASN A 80 -4.31 -8.72 -5.01
C ASN A 80 -4.65 -7.61 -4.01
N VAL A 81 -4.61 -6.34 -4.44
CA VAL A 81 -5.02 -5.20 -3.61
C VAL A 81 -6.49 -5.32 -3.20
N ASP A 82 -7.38 -5.53 -4.17
CA ASP A 82 -8.83 -5.67 -3.95
C ASP A 82 -9.12 -6.81 -2.96
N ARG A 83 -8.47 -7.97 -3.15
CA ARG A 83 -8.61 -9.11 -2.26
C ARG A 83 -8.18 -8.81 -0.82
N ILE A 84 -7.04 -8.14 -0.63
CA ILE A 84 -6.58 -7.75 0.71
C ILE A 84 -7.52 -6.70 1.31
N CYS A 85 -8.07 -5.80 0.50
CA CYS A 85 -9.01 -4.79 0.97
C CYS A 85 -10.33 -5.41 1.46
N ASP A 86 -10.81 -6.45 0.78
CA ASP A 86 -12.07 -7.12 1.10
C ASP A 86 -11.94 -8.18 2.20
N GLN A 87 -10.86 -8.97 2.18
CA GLN A 87 -10.70 -10.17 3.01
C GLN A 87 -9.61 -10.02 4.08
N GLY A 88 -8.85 -8.92 4.06
CA GLY A 88 -7.83 -8.60 5.05
C GLY A 88 -6.71 -9.63 5.13
N HIS A 89 -6.40 -10.05 6.36
CA HIS A 89 -5.27 -10.92 6.66
C HIS A 89 -5.32 -12.27 5.93
N GLN A 90 -6.51 -12.85 5.75
CA GLN A 90 -6.64 -14.14 5.08
C GLN A 90 -6.15 -14.06 3.62
N ALA A 91 -6.60 -13.05 2.87
CA ALA A 91 -6.12 -12.84 1.50
C ALA A 91 -4.62 -12.59 1.45
N LEU A 92 -4.07 -11.84 2.41
CA LEU A 92 -2.62 -11.63 2.50
C LEU A 92 -1.88 -12.97 2.63
N MET A 93 -2.32 -13.87 3.51
CA MET A 93 -1.69 -15.18 3.68
C MET A 93 -1.75 -16.03 2.42
N GLU A 94 -2.92 -16.11 1.77
CA GLU A 94 -3.09 -16.85 0.51
C GLU A 94 -2.24 -16.27 -0.64
N ILE A 95 -2.05 -14.95 -0.65
CA ILE A 95 -1.13 -14.30 -1.59
C ILE A 95 0.31 -14.68 -1.26
N LEU A 96 0.74 -14.59 0.01
CA LEU A 96 2.11 -14.95 0.39
C LEU A 96 2.44 -16.40 0.04
N GLU A 97 1.53 -17.34 0.31
CA GLU A 97 1.67 -18.76 -0.09
C GLU A 97 1.80 -18.90 -1.61
N LYS A 98 1.00 -18.17 -2.41
CA LYS A 98 1.09 -18.20 -3.87
C LYS A 98 2.45 -17.75 -4.41
N TYR A 99 3.13 -16.84 -3.71
CA TYR A 99 4.42 -16.29 -4.13
C TYR A 99 5.61 -16.87 -3.33
N GLU A 100 5.40 -17.95 -2.55
CA GLU A 100 6.42 -18.57 -1.68
C GLU A 100 7.74 -18.87 -2.43
N ASP A 101 7.65 -19.43 -3.64
CA ASP A 101 8.80 -19.75 -4.50
C ASP A 101 9.70 -18.54 -4.87
N TYR A 102 9.22 -17.31 -4.67
CA TYR A 102 9.99 -16.09 -4.93
C TYR A 102 10.75 -15.61 -3.70
N PHE A 103 10.37 -16.04 -2.49
CA PHE A 103 11.06 -15.68 -1.24
C PHE A 103 12.37 -16.45 -1.06
N ASP A 104 12.43 -17.71 -1.52
CA ASP A 104 13.60 -18.60 -1.36
C ASP A 104 14.70 -18.37 -2.40
N LYS A 105 14.64 -17.28 -3.16
CA LYS A 105 15.65 -16.94 -4.18
C LYS A 105 16.81 -16.12 -3.61
N GLU A 106 17.35 -16.56 -2.47
CA GLU A 106 18.75 -16.26 -2.15
C GLU A 106 19.62 -17.01 -3.17
N ALA A 107 19.82 -16.41 -4.34
CA ALA A 107 20.93 -16.75 -5.20
C ALA A 107 22.21 -16.26 -4.52
N GLU A 108 23.16 -17.20 -4.34
CA GLU A 108 24.51 -17.06 -3.80
C GLU A 108 25.25 -15.74 -4.11
#